data_AF-A0A9E4FX00-F1
#
_entry.id   AF-A0A9E4FX00-F1
#
_cell.length_a   1.000
_cell.length_b   1.000
_cell.length_c   1.000
_cell.angle_alpha   90.00
_cell.angle_beta   90.00
_cell.angle_gamma   90.00
#
_symmetry.space_group_name_H-M   'P 1'
#
loop_
_entity.id
_entity.type
_entity.pdbx_description
1 polymer ?
#
loop_
_entity_poly.entity_id
_entity_poly.type
_entity_poly.pdbx_seq_one_letter_code
_entity_poly.pdbx_strand_id
1 'polypeptide(L)' 'DVKAPVAQRWSGIMGFSCDGLPLVGTLPGRPRIGFAVGFTGHGLALAGATVERAVDKLLRGSHAGAVDASRLD' A
#
# COMPACT_ATOMS: atom_id res chain seq x y z
N ASP A 1 -0.55 -38.96 0.10
CA ASP A 1 -0.78 -38.73 1.53
C ASP A 1 0.39 -37.92 2.09
N VAL A 2 0.15 -36.73 2.63
CA VAL A 2 1.23 -35.85 3.16
C VAL A 2 1.41 -36.15 4.65
N LYS A 3 2.56 -36.72 5.03
CA LYS A 3 2.84 -37.14 6.42
C LYS A 3 3.57 -36.11 7.28
N ALA A 4 3.95 -34.96 6.71
CA ALA A 4 4.67 -33.93 7.44
C ALA A 4 3.73 -33.21 8.44
N PRO A 5 4.12 -33.03 9.72
CA PRO A 5 3.30 -32.31 10.70
C PRO A 5 3.30 -30.81 10.41
N VAL A 6 2.16 -30.15 10.67
CA VAL A 6 2.07 -28.68 10.61
C VAL A 6 2.82 -28.09 11.79
N ALA A 7 3.93 -27.40 11.54
CA ALA A 7 4.74 -26.80 12.58
C ALA A 7 4.06 -25.60 13.26
N GLN A 8 3.28 -24.82 12.51
CA GLN A 8 2.67 -23.58 13.01
C GLN A 8 1.51 -23.14 12.10
N ARG A 9 0.57 -22.37 12.68
CA ARG A 9 -0.56 -21.73 11.99
C ARG A 9 -0.67 -20.29 12.49
N TRP A 10 -1.00 -19.38 11.59
CA TRP A 10 -1.22 -17.98 11.94
C TRP A 10 -2.24 -17.34 11.01
N SER A 11 -2.71 -16.17 11.43
CA SER A 11 -3.53 -15.26 10.62
C SER A 11 -3.00 -13.85 10.80
N GLY A 12 -3.32 -12.97 9.85
CA GLY A 12 -2.95 -11.56 9.90
C GLY A 12 -4.06 -10.68 9.34
N ILE A 13 -4.00 -9.39 9.66
CA ILE A 13 -4.91 -8.38 9.11
C ILE A 13 -4.37 -7.91 7.77
N MET A 14 -5.26 -7.73 6.80
CA MET A 14 -4.94 -7.17 5.50
C MET A 14 -5.70 -5.86 5.30
N GLY A 15 -4.98 -4.82 4.88
CA GLY A 15 -5.57 -3.58 4.39
C GLY A 15 -5.92 -3.72 2.92
N PHE A 16 -7.21 -3.72 2.60
CA PHE A 16 -7.73 -3.79 1.23
C PHE A 16 -8.00 -2.39 0.67
N SER A 17 -7.70 -2.19 -0.60
CA SER A 17 -8.26 -1.11 -1.42
C SER A 17 -9.41 -1.64 -2.28
N CYS A 18 -10.30 -0.76 -2.74
CA CYS A 18 -11.48 -1.15 -3.51
C CYS A 18 -11.14 -1.67 -4.92
N ASP A 19 -9.97 -1.33 -5.46
CA ASP A 19 -9.49 -1.73 -6.78
C ASP A 19 -8.29 -2.70 -6.72
N GLY A 20 -7.87 -3.10 -5.51
CA GLY A 20 -6.76 -4.02 -5.30
C GLY A 20 -5.36 -3.42 -5.44
N LEU A 21 -5.21 -2.14 -5.81
CA LEU A 21 -3.92 -1.46 -5.93
C LEU A 21 -3.59 -0.62 -4.67
N PRO A 22 -2.31 -0.46 -4.30
CA PRO A 22 -1.93 0.43 -3.20
C PRO A 22 -2.40 1.87 -3.40
N LEU A 23 -2.64 2.58 -2.30
CA LEU A 23 -3.08 3.97 -2.28
C LEU A 23 -2.01 4.85 -1.66
N VAL A 24 -1.58 5.88 -2.40
CA VAL A 24 -0.59 6.88 -2.00
C VAL A 24 -1.22 8.27 -2.09
N GLY A 25 -1.18 9.02 -0.99
CA GLY A 25 -1.80 10.33 -0.95
C GLY A 25 -1.37 11.15 0.26
N THR A 26 -1.99 12.32 0.42
CA THR A 26 -1.90 13.15 1.62
C THR A 26 -3.28 13.34 2.21
N LEU A 27 -3.38 13.47 3.53
CA LEU A 27 -4.67 13.68 4.18
C LEU A 27 -5.30 15.03 3.77
N PRO A 28 -6.63 15.08 3.51
CA PRO A 28 -7.33 16.33 3.21
C PRO A 28 -7.09 17.40 4.29
N GLY A 29 -6.75 18.61 3.86
CA GLY A 29 -6.42 19.73 4.75
C GLY A 29 -5.12 19.55 5.56
N ARG A 30 -4.37 18.46 5.37
CA ARG A 30 -3.14 18.14 6.10
C ARG A 30 -2.05 17.65 5.12
N PRO A 31 -1.54 18.53 4.23
CA PRO A 31 -0.62 18.14 3.14
C PRO A 31 0.74 17.60 3.62
N ARG A 32 1.09 17.82 4.90
CA ARG A 32 2.33 17.29 5.50
C ARG A 32 2.18 15.88 6.08
N ILE A 33 0.99 15.26 5.97
CA ILE A 33 0.74 13.89 6.43
C ILE A 33 0.41 13.04 5.21
N GLY A 34 1.38 12.24 4.79
CA GLY A 34 1.22 11.29 3.69
C GLY A 34 0.84 9.89 4.17
N PHE A 35 0.30 9.10 3.26
CA PHE A 35 -0.04 7.70 3.49
C PHE A 35 0.38 6.82 2.30
N ALA A 36 0.68 5.55 2.60
CA ALA A 36 0.83 4.46 1.65
C ALA A 36 0.13 3.24 2.25
N VAL A 37 -1.06 2.89 1.76
CA VAL A 37 -1.97 1.91 2.39
C VAL A 37 -2.63 0.99 1.35
N GLY A 38 -3.44 0.03 1.79
CA GLY A 38 -4.30 -0.74 0.87
C GLY A 38 -3.54 -1.69 -0.06
N PHE A 39 -2.42 -2.26 0.38
CA PHE A 39 -1.60 -3.15 -0.44
C PHE A 39 -2.25 -4.48 -0.82
N THR A 40 -3.40 -4.83 -0.24
CA THR A 40 -4.24 -5.96 -0.68
C THR A 40 -3.46 -7.27 -0.82
N GLY A 41 -2.58 -7.57 0.14
CA GLY A 41 -1.78 -8.79 0.15
C GLY A 41 -0.51 -8.78 -0.70
N HIS A 42 -0.31 -7.73 -1.51
CA HIS A 42 0.86 -7.56 -2.38
C HIS A 42 1.94 -6.66 -1.75
N GLY A 43 1.88 -6.46 -0.43
CA GLY A 43 2.76 -5.54 0.30
C GLY A 43 4.24 -5.80 0.03
N LEU A 44 4.68 -7.05 0.09
CA LEU A 44 6.09 -7.37 -0.14
C LEU A 44 6.54 -7.10 -1.58
N ALA A 45 5.70 -7.39 -2.56
CA ALA A 45 6.05 -7.22 -3.97
C ALA A 45 6.02 -5.75 -4.41
N LEU A 46 5.10 -4.95 -3.87
CA LEU A 46 4.87 -3.57 -4.32
C LEU A 46 5.52 -2.51 -3.43
N ALA A 47 5.94 -2.85 -2.20
CA ALA A 47 6.42 -1.88 -1.21
C ALA A 47 7.48 -0.92 -1.75
N GLY A 48 8.53 -1.43 -2.41
CA GLY A 48 9.65 -0.60 -2.87
C GLY A 48 9.19 0.55 -3.78
N ALA A 49 8.52 0.20 -4.89
CA ALA A 49 8.06 1.19 -5.86
C ALA A 49 6.95 2.10 -5.30
N THR A 50 6.04 1.57 -4.46
CA THR A 50 4.97 2.38 -3.85
C THR A 50 5.54 3.39 -2.85
N VAL A 51 6.52 3.00 -2.04
CA VAL A 51 7.13 3.89 -1.04
C VAL A 51 7.98 4.97 -1.69
N GLU A 52 8.74 4.65 -2.73
CA GLU A 52 9.48 5.65 -3.51
C GLU A 52 8.55 6.77 -4.01
N ARG A 53 7.43 6.37 -4.62
CA ARG A 53 6.39 7.30 -5.10
C ARG A 53 5.74 8.10 -3.96
N ALA A 54 5.52 7.46 -2.81
CA ALA A 54 4.96 8.14 -1.63
C ALA A 54 5.91 9.22 -1.08
N VAL A 55 7.21 8.92 -1.02
CA VAL A 55 8.23 9.86 -0.56
C VAL A 55 8.37 11.02 -1.55
N ASP A 56 8.42 10.74 -2.86
CA ASP A 56 8.45 11.79 -3.89
C ASP A 56 7.22 12.70 -3.83
N LYS A 57 6.02 12.13 -3.62
CA LYS A 57 4.81 12.94 -3.40
C LYS A 57 4.93 13.84 -2.17
N LEU A 58 5.39 13.30 -1.04
CA LEU A 58 5.51 14.02 0.24
C LEU A 58 6.55 15.15 0.20
N LEU A 59 7.72 14.88 -0.41
CA LEU A 59 8.85 15.81 -0.38
C LEU A 59 8.86 16.79 -1.56
N ARG A 60 8.31 16.39 -2.71
CA ARG A 60 8.44 17.12 -3.98
C ARG A 60 7.08 17.46 -4.61
N GLY A 61 5.97 16.98 -4.06
CA GLY A 61 4.64 17.17 -4.63
C GLY A 61 4.41 16.39 -5.93
N SER A 62 5.23 15.38 -6.23
CA SER A 62 5.10 14.57 -7.45
C SER A 62 3.82 13.74 -7.45
N HIS A 63 3.23 13.51 -8.63
CA HIS A 63 2.09 12.61 -8.78
C HIS A 63 2.52 11.15 -8.57
N ALA A 64 1.77 10.38 -7.77
CA ALA A 64 2.17 9.03 -7.42
C ALA A 64 1.88 7.99 -8.52
N GLY A 65 1.28 8.41 -9.64
CA GLY A 65 1.03 7.55 -10.81
C GLY A 65 -0.12 6.58 -10.55
N ALA A 66 0.03 5.32 -10.95
CA ALA A 66 -1.02 4.30 -10.80
C ALA A 66 -1.44 4.03 -9.36
N VAL A 67 -0.61 4.40 -8.37
CA VAL A 67 -0.94 4.27 -6.95
C VAL A 67 -1.43 5.58 -6.33
N ASP A 68 -1.56 6.68 -7.08
CA ASP A 68 -2.12 7.92 -6.53
C ASP A 68 -3.57 7.69 -6.08
N ALA A 69 -3.88 8.17 -4.88
CA ALA A 69 -5.20 7.98 -4.27
C ALA A 69 -6.29 8.72 -5.04
N SER A 70 -5.95 9.82 -5.72
CA SER A 70 -6.92 10.58 -6.53
C SER A 70 -7.43 9.81 -7.76
N ARG A 71 -6.88 8.62 -8.05
CA ARG A 71 -7.43 7.75 -9.10
C ARG A 71 -8.82 7.21 -8.77
N LEU A 72 -9.23 7.30 -7.50
CA LEU A 72 -10.53 6.82 -6.99
C LEU A 72 -11.53 7.95 -6.76
N ASP A 73 -11.15 9.20 -7.07
CA ASP A 73 -12.03 10.36 -7.00
C ASP A 73 -13.06 10.38 -8.14
#